data_AF-A0AAW4TQ79-F1
#
_entry.id   AF-A0AAW4TQ79-F1
#
_cell.length_a   1.000
_cell.length_b   1.000
_cell.length_c   1.000
_cell.angle_alpha   90.00
_cell.angle_beta   90.00
_cell.angle_gamma   90.00
#
_symmetry.space_group_name_H-M   'P 1'
#
loop_
_entity.id
_entity.type
_entity.pdbx_description
1 polymer ?
#
loop_
_entity_poly.entity_id
_entity_poly.type
_entity_poly.pdbx_seq_one_letter_code
_entity_poly.pdbx_strand_id
1 'polypeptide(L)'
;MFLKGECADFPDSWSDRMWGPDDLPNQRTQYELRRAAVRICEACPVSAECLAFGIMVRDQYGIYGGLPLRARRQVLKTAQEAGFRFDPDDPTAERRLARYIRENPEIVAAAREKECKRRKTEQRNARQQRWRATTRSTAKAQAPTAARSSQDTLF
;
A
#
# COMPACT_ATOMS: atom_id res chain seq x y z
N MET A 1 -29.80 -10.29 8.87
CA MET A 1 -29.45 -9.96 7.48
C MET A 1 -27.93 -9.90 7.44
N PHE A 2 -27.26 -10.86 6.79
CA PHE A 2 -25.80 -10.78 6.61
C PHE A 2 -25.55 -9.73 5.55
N LEU A 3 -25.00 -8.58 5.95
CA LEU A 3 -24.60 -7.56 4.99
C LEU A 3 -23.40 -8.12 4.20
N LYS A 4 -23.46 -8.05 2.88
CA LYS A 4 -22.35 -8.41 1.99
C LYS A 4 -21.49 -7.18 1.69
N GLY A 5 -20.23 -7.40 1.33
CA GLY A 5 -19.38 -6.33 0.82
C GLY A 5 -19.87 -5.83 -0.54
N GLU A 6 -19.79 -4.52 -0.78
CA GLU A 6 -20.13 -3.92 -2.09
C GLU A 6 -19.27 -4.50 -3.22
N CYS A 7 -18.04 -4.91 -2.91
CA CYS A 7 -17.14 -5.55 -3.86
C CYS A 7 -17.61 -6.95 -4.29
N ALA A 8 -18.52 -7.60 -3.55
CA ALA A 8 -19.01 -8.94 -3.89
C ALA A 8 -19.93 -8.96 -5.12
N ASP A 9 -20.44 -7.79 -5.54
CA ASP A 9 -21.30 -7.67 -6.72
C ASP A 9 -20.53 -7.39 -8.01
N PHE A 10 -19.22 -7.19 -7.92
CA PHE A 10 -18.38 -6.97 -9.08
C PHE A 10 -18.01 -8.32 -9.74
N PRO A 11 -17.97 -8.39 -11.08
CA PRO A 11 -17.47 -9.58 -11.77
C PRO A 11 -16.04 -9.92 -11.34
N ASP A 12 -15.69 -11.20 -11.22
CA ASP A 12 -14.38 -11.67 -10.72
C ASP A 12 -13.19 -10.96 -11.39
N SER A 13 -13.22 -10.82 -12.72
CA SER A 13 -12.16 -10.14 -13.47
C SER A 13 -11.95 -8.66 -13.12
N TRP A 14 -12.98 -7.98 -12.59
CA TRP A 14 -12.86 -6.63 -12.04
C TRP A 14 -12.43 -6.68 -10.57
N SER A 15 -12.98 -7.63 -9.81
CA SER A 15 -12.65 -7.83 -8.40
C SER A 15 -11.15 -8.09 -8.19
N ASP A 16 -10.54 -8.96 -8.99
CA ASP A 16 -9.12 -9.31 -8.89
C ASP A 16 -8.19 -8.13 -9.19
N ARG A 17 -8.54 -7.31 -10.20
CA ARG A 17 -7.74 -6.13 -10.57
C ARG A 17 -7.83 -4.99 -9.55
N MET A 18 -8.96 -4.91 -8.84
CA MET A 18 -9.26 -3.82 -7.92
C MET A 18 -8.86 -4.13 -6.48
N TRP A 19 -9.22 -5.31 -5.97
CA TRP A 19 -8.99 -5.74 -4.59
C TRP A 19 -8.06 -6.95 -4.47
N GLY A 20 -7.80 -7.69 -5.56
CA GLY A 20 -7.01 -8.91 -5.55
C GLY A 20 -5.49 -8.71 -5.63
N PRO A 21 -4.74 -9.83 -5.73
CA PRO A 21 -3.28 -9.84 -5.80
C PRO A 21 -2.73 -9.45 -7.18
N ASP A 22 -3.58 -9.38 -8.20
CA ASP A 22 -3.14 -9.17 -9.58
C ASP A 22 -2.48 -7.80 -9.79
N ASP A 23 -1.20 -7.86 -10.17
CA ASP A 23 -0.47 -6.69 -10.60
C ASP A 23 -0.66 -6.48 -12.11
N LEU A 24 -1.26 -5.33 -12.47
CA LEU A 24 -1.40 -4.96 -13.88
C LEU A 24 -0.05 -4.48 -14.43
N PRO A 25 0.25 -4.74 -15.72
CA PRO A 25 1.48 -4.26 -16.36
C PRO A 25 1.64 -2.73 -16.28
N ASN A 26 0.52 -2.00 -16.31
CA ASN A 26 0.49 -0.54 -16.19
C ASN A 26 0.25 -0.11 -14.74
N GLN A 27 1.31 0.39 -14.09
CA GLN A 27 1.27 0.88 -12.71
C GLN A 27 0.27 2.04 -12.50
N ARG A 28 0.05 2.89 -13.51
CA ARG A 28 -0.92 3.99 -13.42
C ARG A 28 -2.35 3.46 -13.41
N THR A 29 -2.67 2.56 -14.32
CA THR A 29 -3.98 1.90 -14.36
C THR A 29 -4.24 1.15 -13.06
N GLN A 30 -3.25 0.41 -12.57
CA GLN A 30 -3.38 -0.28 -11.28
C GLN A 30 -3.63 0.69 -10.12
N TYR A 31 -2.94 1.84 -10.13
CA TYR A 31 -3.17 2.88 -9.12
C TYR A 31 -4.59 3.42 -9.16
N GLU A 32 -5.11 3.72 -10.35
CA GLU A 32 -6.46 4.24 -10.54
C GLU A 32 -7.52 3.23 -10.08
N LEU A 33 -7.34 1.95 -10.42
CA LEU A 33 -8.22 0.86 -9.97
C LEU A 33 -8.19 0.65 -8.45
N ARG A 34 -6.99 0.58 -7.85
CA ARG A 34 -6.87 0.49 -6.38
C ARG A 34 -7.47 1.72 -5.68
N ARG A 35 -7.36 2.92 -6.27
CA ARG A 35 -8.02 4.12 -5.74
C ARG A 35 -9.54 4.04 -5.84
N ALA A 36 -10.07 3.48 -6.94
CA ALA A 36 -11.51 3.22 -7.07
C ALA A 36 -11.99 2.19 -6.05
N ALA A 37 -11.24 1.10 -5.87
CA ALA A 37 -11.50 0.04 -4.88
C ALA A 37 -11.62 0.61 -3.46
N VAL A 38 -10.68 1.47 -3.06
CA VAL A 38 -10.71 2.15 -1.76
C VAL A 38 -11.97 3.00 -1.59
N ARG A 39 -12.38 3.77 -2.61
CA ARG A 39 -13.60 4.60 -2.54
C ARG A 39 -14.88 3.77 -2.39
N ILE A 40 -14.95 2.61 -3.03
CA ILE A 40 -16.07 1.68 -2.86
C ILE A 40 -16.08 1.13 -1.43
N CYS A 41 -14.91 0.71 -0.92
CA CYS A 41 -14.81 0.26 0.47
C CYS A 41 -15.15 1.33 1.51
N GLU A 42 -14.93 2.61 1.21
CA GLU A 42 -15.28 3.73 2.10
C GLU A 42 -16.78 3.88 2.33
N ALA A 43 -17.59 3.59 1.31
CA ALA A 43 -19.04 3.60 1.42
C ALA A 43 -19.62 2.24 1.87
N CYS A 44 -18.79 1.20 1.94
CA CYS A 44 -19.27 -0.16 2.18
C CYS A 44 -19.73 -0.35 3.63
N PRO A 45 -20.96 -0.85 3.86
CA PRO A 45 -21.54 -0.98 5.19
C PRO A 45 -20.84 -2.00 6.09
N VAL A 46 -20.06 -2.91 5.51
CA VAL A 46 -19.29 -3.95 6.23
C VAL A 46 -17.78 -3.66 6.25
N SER A 47 -17.39 -2.42 6.01
CA SER A 47 -15.98 -2.04 5.88
C SER A 47 -15.16 -2.36 7.15
N ALA A 48 -15.75 -2.20 8.34
CA ALA A 48 -15.09 -2.50 9.61
C ALA A 48 -14.93 -4.01 9.83
N GLU A 49 -15.97 -4.81 9.56
CA GLU A 49 -15.95 -6.27 9.62
C GLU A 49 -14.95 -6.84 8.61
N CYS A 50 -15.00 -6.36 7.37
CA CYS A 50 -14.06 -6.74 6.32
C CYS A 50 -12.61 -6.41 6.70
N LEU A 51 -12.36 -5.23 7.28
CA LEU A 51 -11.04 -4.84 7.75
C LEU A 51 -10.55 -5.74 8.89
N ALA A 52 -11.42 -6.02 9.87
CA ALA A 52 -11.11 -6.90 10.99
C ALA A 52 -10.76 -8.30 10.50
N PHE A 53 -11.59 -8.89 9.63
CA PHE A 53 -11.33 -10.16 8.97
C PHE A 53 -9.95 -10.16 8.31
N GLY A 54 -9.68 -9.15 7.46
CA GLY A 54 -8.41 -9.03 6.75
C GLY A 54 -7.19 -8.89 7.68
N ILE A 55 -7.34 -8.33 8.87
CA ILE A 55 -6.29 -8.27 9.90
C ILE A 55 -6.11 -9.63 10.56
N MET A 56 -7.22 -10.30 10.93
CA MET A 56 -7.23 -11.58 11.65
C MET A 56 -6.61 -12.71 10.82
N VAL A 57 -7.00 -12.83 9.54
CA VAL A 57 -6.44 -13.87 8.64
C VAL A 57 -5.02 -13.57 8.18
N ARG A 58 -4.48 -12.39 8.53
CA ARG A 58 -3.12 -11.94 8.18
C ARG A 58 -2.82 -12.03 6.69
N ASP A 59 -3.82 -11.82 5.83
CA ASP A 59 -3.65 -11.90 4.39
C ASP A 59 -2.57 -10.91 3.94
N GLN A 60 -1.63 -11.41 3.13
CA GLN A 60 -0.49 -10.64 2.65
C GLN A 60 -0.83 -9.74 1.46
N TYR A 61 -1.97 -9.97 0.83
CA TYR A 61 -2.38 -9.29 -0.39
C TYR A 61 -3.72 -8.56 -0.22
N GLY A 62 -4.09 -7.86 -1.28
CA GLY A 62 -5.39 -7.24 -1.46
C GLY A 62 -5.72 -6.04 -0.56
N ILE A 63 -6.95 -5.56 -0.75
CA ILE A 63 -7.53 -4.42 -0.03
C ILE A 63 -8.73 -4.92 0.78
N TYR A 64 -8.69 -4.74 2.10
CA TYR A 64 -9.78 -5.09 3.00
C TYR A 64 -10.23 -3.84 3.76
N GLY A 65 -11.54 -3.58 3.80
CA GLY A 65 -12.09 -2.34 4.37
C GLY A 65 -11.44 -1.06 3.84
N GLY A 66 -10.96 -1.09 2.60
CA GLY A 66 -10.29 0.04 1.96
C GLY A 66 -8.83 0.24 2.37
N LEU A 67 -8.21 -0.72 3.06
CA LEU A 67 -6.80 -0.65 3.47
C LEU A 67 -5.93 -1.73 2.81
N PRO A 68 -4.76 -1.36 2.24
CA PRO A 68 -3.74 -2.35 1.88
C PRO A 68 -3.03 -2.91 3.12
N LEU A 69 -2.30 -4.03 2.97
CA LEU A 69 -1.56 -4.72 4.06
C LEU A 69 -0.84 -3.78 5.04
N ARG A 70 -0.05 -2.81 4.54
CA ARG A 70 0.74 -1.91 5.41
C ARG A 70 -0.15 -1.03 6.29
N ALA A 71 -1.26 -0.53 5.75
CA ALA A 71 -2.22 0.26 6.51
C ALA A 71 -3.01 -0.62 7.50
N ARG A 72 -3.35 -1.87 7.13
CA ARG A 72 -3.94 -2.85 8.06
C ARG A 72 -3.06 -3.10 9.27
N ARG A 73 -1.74 -3.29 9.05
CA ARG A 73 -0.76 -3.43 10.13
C ARG A 73 -0.69 -2.21 11.03
N GLN A 74 -0.92 -1.00 10.50
CA GLN A 74 -0.97 0.21 11.31
C GLN A 74 -2.21 0.23 12.22
N VAL A 75 -3.38 -0.16 11.69
CA VAL A 75 -4.61 -0.30 12.51
C VAL A 75 -4.40 -1.33 13.61
N LEU A 76 -3.85 -2.50 13.27
CA LEU A 76 -3.53 -3.54 14.24
C LEU A 76 -2.61 -3.02 15.35
N LYS A 77 -1.54 -2.32 14.98
CA LYS A 77 -0.61 -1.74 15.94
C LYS A 77 -1.31 -0.77 16.90
N THR A 78 -2.12 0.14 16.37
CA THR A 78 -2.85 1.12 17.18
C THR A 78 -3.88 0.46 18.09
N ALA A 79 -4.58 -0.60 17.62
CA ALA A 79 -5.48 -1.37 18.46
C ALA A 79 -4.75 -2.06 19.62
N GLN A 80 -3.58 -2.65 19.36
CA GLN A 80 -2.74 -3.27 20.39
C GLN A 80 -2.24 -2.24 21.42
N GLU A 81 -1.84 -1.05 20.97
CA GLU A 81 -1.44 0.08 21.84
C GLU A 81 -2.61 0.56 22.73
N ALA A 82 -3.84 0.46 22.24
CA ALA A 82 -5.06 0.72 23.03
C ALA A 82 -5.46 -0.45 23.96
N GLY A 83 -4.66 -1.51 24.04
CA GLY A 83 -4.90 -2.66 24.91
C GLY A 83 -5.78 -3.75 24.30
N PHE A 84 -6.08 -3.70 23.00
CA PHE A 84 -6.84 -4.76 22.33
C PHE A 84 -6.03 -6.07 22.34
N ARG A 85 -6.57 -7.09 23.02
CA ARG A 85 -5.95 -8.42 23.08
C ARG A 85 -6.43 -9.30 21.94
N PHE A 86 -5.46 -9.77 21.16
CA PHE A 86 -5.65 -10.76 20.11
C PHE A 86 -5.36 -12.14 20.68
N ASP A 87 -6.43 -12.88 20.93
CA ASP A 87 -6.36 -14.30 21.23
C ASP A 87 -6.73 -15.06 19.94
N PRO A 88 -5.81 -15.85 19.36
CA PRO A 88 -6.09 -16.66 18.18
C PRO A 88 -7.24 -17.67 18.38
N ASP A 89 -7.46 -18.11 19.62
CA ASP A 89 -8.46 -19.12 19.96
C ASP A 89 -9.83 -18.49 20.30
N ASP A 90 -9.92 -17.17 20.39
CA ASP A 90 -11.17 -16.47 20.68
C ASP A 90 -12.02 -16.30 19.40
N PRO A 91 -13.16 -17.02 19.27
CA PRO A 91 -14.04 -16.93 18.10
C PRO A 91 -14.80 -15.59 18.02
N THR A 92 -14.62 -14.71 19.00
CA THR A 92 -15.20 -13.37 19.03
C THR A 92 -14.18 -12.28 18.70
N ALA A 93 -12.88 -12.59 18.59
CA ALA A 93 -11.82 -11.60 18.40
C ALA A 93 -12.06 -10.72 17.17
N GLU A 94 -12.46 -11.31 16.04
CA GLU A 94 -12.81 -10.57 14.82
C GLU A 94 -13.98 -9.61 15.07
N ARG A 95 -15.06 -10.08 15.70
CA ARG A 95 -16.25 -9.25 16.02
C ARG A 95 -15.92 -8.13 17.00
N ARG A 96 -15.06 -8.39 18.00
CA ARG A 96 -14.57 -7.38 18.94
C ARG A 96 -13.73 -6.33 18.21
N LEU A 97 -12.86 -6.74 17.30
CA LEU A 97 -12.03 -5.82 16.51
C LEU A 97 -12.88 -4.99 15.55
N ALA A 98 -13.85 -5.59 14.86
CA ALA A 98 -14.77 -4.87 13.98
C ALA A 98 -15.54 -3.77 14.73
N ARG A 99 -16.05 -4.10 15.94
CA ARG A 99 -16.68 -3.12 16.83
C ARG A 99 -15.72 -1.99 17.22
N TYR A 100 -14.51 -2.33 17.66
CA TYR A 100 -13.49 -1.33 18.00
C TYR A 100 -13.19 -0.39 16.82
N ILE A 101 -13.04 -0.93 15.60
CA ILE A 101 -12.83 -0.13 14.38
C ILE A 101 -14.03 0.79 14.10
N ARG A 102 -15.26 0.30 14.28
CA ARG A 102 -16.50 1.10 14.09
C ARG A 102 -16.61 2.25 15.08
N GLU A 103 -16.23 2.00 16.32
CA GLU A 103 -16.27 2.98 17.42
C GLU A 103 -15.12 4.00 17.33
N ASN A 104 -14.04 3.66 16.62
CA ASN A 104 -12.81 4.46 16.52
C ASN A 104 -12.39 4.65 15.04
N PRO A 105 -13.21 5.29 14.19
CA PRO A 105 -12.92 5.43 12.76
C PRO A 105 -11.64 6.24 12.45
N GLU A 106 -11.19 7.08 13.38
CA GLU A 106 -9.97 7.87 13.25
C GLU A 106 -8.71 7.01 13.14
N ILE A 107 -8.68 5.79 13.68
CA ILE A 107 -7.53 4.89 13.53
C ILE A 107 -7.37 4.45 12.06
N VAL A 108 -8.49 4.27 11.35
CA VAL A 108 -8.50 3.93 9.93
C VAL A 108 -8.08 5.15 9.11
N ALA A 109 -8.59 6.33 9.44
CA ALA A 109 -8.19 7.58 8.79
C ALA A 109 -6.69 7.86 8.97
N ALA A 110 -6.16 7.71 10.18
CA ALA A 110 -4.74 7.87 10.48
C ALA A 110 -3.87 6.84 9.73
N ALA A 111 -4.31 5.59 9.65
CA ALA A 111 -3.63 4.55 8.88
C ALA A 111 -3.58 4.89 7.37
N ARG A 112 -4.68 5.40 6.79
CA ARG A 112 -4.74 5.87 5.40
C ARG A 112 -3.81 7.06 5.18
N GLU A 113 -3.83 8.03 6.06
CA GLU A 113 -2.98 9.22 5.96
C GLU A 113 -1.50 8.84 6.00
N LYS A 114 -1.10 7.95 6.92
CA LYS A 114 0.26 7.44 7.02
C LYS A 114 0.70 6.73 5.73
N GLU A 115 -0.16 5.89 5.17
CA GLU A 115 0.10 5.19 3.91
C GLU A 115 0.21 6.17 2.72
N CYS A 116 -0.64 7.20 2.66
CA CYS A 116 -0.56 8.26 1.67
C CYS A 116 0.76 9.04 1.77
N LYS A 117 1.15 9.45 2.98
CA LYS A 117 2.44 10.14 3.24
C LYS A 117 3.64 9.28 2.83
N ARG A 118 3.63 8.00 3.17
CA ARG A 118 4.65 7.02 2.76
C ARG A 118 4.76 6.95 1.24
N ARG A 119 3.64 6.76 0.55
CA ARG A 119 3.63 6.62 -0.92
C ARG A 119 4.13 7.88 -1.62
N LYS A 120 3.73 9.07 -1.16
CA LYS A 120 4.26 10.36 -1.67
C LYS A 120 5.78 10.46 -1.45
N THR A 121 6.26 10.01 -0.30
CA THR A 121 7.69 10.00 0.03
C THR A 121 8.46 9.05 -0.90
N GLU A 122 7.94 7.84 -1.13
CA GLU A 122 8.55 6.88 -2.05
C GLU A 122 8.59 7.38 -3.49
N GLN A 123 7.51 8.00 -3.97
CA GLN A 123 7.47 8.62 -5.30
C GLN A 123 8.50 9.73 -5.44
N ARG A 124 8.61 10.60 -4.42
CA ARG A 124 9.63 11.65 -4.39
C ARG A 124 11.05 11.06 -4.41
N ASN A 125 11.30 10.05 -3.59
CA ASN A 125 12.61 9.39 -3.51
C ASN A 125 12.96 8.70 -4.83
N ALA A 126 12.02 8.01 -5.47
CA ALA A 126 12.20 7.39 -6.78
C ALA A 126 12.50 8.44 -7.86
N ARG A 127 11.78 9.58 -7.86
CA ARG A 127 12.06 10.70 -8.77
C ARG A 127 13.47 11.26 -8.56
N GLN A 128 13.88 11.46 -7.31
CA GLN A 128 15.24 11.92 -6.99
C GLN A 128 16.30 10.91 -7.44
N GLN A 129 16.09 9.61 -7.21
CA GLN A 129 17.00 8.55 -7.66
C GLN A 129 17.14 8.53 -9.18
N ARG A 130 16.02 8.65 -9.93
CA ARG A 130 16.04 8.77 -11.39
C ARG A 130 16.83 9.99 -11.85
N TRP A 131 16.57 11.15 -11.25
CA TRP A 131 17.31 12.38 -11.56
C TRP A 131 18.82 12.21 -11.32
N ARG A 132 19.22 11.65 -10.16
CA ARG A 132 20.63 11.35 -9.84
C ARG A 132 21.27 10.39 -10.84
N ALA A 133 20.53 9.38 -11.30
CA ALA A 133 21.02 8.43 -12.30
C ALA A 133 21.28 9.12 -13.65
N THR A 134 20.35 9.99 -14.08
CA THR A 134 20.48 10.75 -15.34
C THR A 134 21.56 11.83 -15.30
N THR A 135 21.75 12.50 -14.17
CA THR A 135 22.81 13.52 -14.03
C THR A 135 24.19 12.87 -13.90
N ARG A 136 24.30 11.72 -13.24
CA ARG A 136 25.56 10.96 -13.16
C ARG A 136 25.96 10.38 -14.52
N SER A 137 25.02 9.91 -15.33
CA SER A 137 25.31 9.39 -16.67
C SER A 137 25.73 10.49 -17.64
N THR A 138 25.09 11.67 -17.60
CA THR A 138 25.47 12.84 -18.41
C THR A 138 26.83 13.40 -18.01
N ALA A 139 27.14 13.50 -16.72
CA ALA A 139 28.49 13.88 -16.25
C ALA A 139 29.58 12.89 -16.71
N LYS A 140 29.28 11.58 -16.74
CA LYS A 140 30.20 10.57 -17.25
C LYS A 140 30.41 10.66 -18.78
N ALA A 141 29.39 11.08 -19.53
CA ALA A 141 29.48 11.26 -20.97
C ALA A 141 30.24 12.55 -21.38
N GLN A 142 30.27 13.56 -20.51
CA GLN A 142 30.95 14.85 -20.76
C GLN A 142 32.38 14.91 -20.19
N ALA A 143 32.86 13.87 -19.51
CA ALA A 143 34.25 13.83 -19.05
C ALA A 143 35.19 13.78 -20.26
N PRO A 144 36.11 14.76 -20.44
CA PRO A 144 37.06 14.71 -21.53
C PRO A 144 37.90 13.45 -21.38
N THR A 145 37.97 12.64 -22.44
CA THR A 145 38.95 11.57 -22.56
C THR A 145 40.32 12.22 -22.54
N ALA A 146 40.95 12.29 -21.37
CA ALA A 146 42.31 12.75 -21.22
C ALA A 146 43.20 11.79 -22.03
N ALA A 147 43.58 12.23 -23.23
CA ALA A 147 44.52 11.55 -24.09
C ALA A 147 45.83 11.38 -23.31
N ARG A 148 46.21 10.13 -23.03
CA ARG A 148 47.58 9.78 -22.64
C ARG A 148 48.49 10.07 -23.84
N SER A 149 49.06 11.28 -23.93
CA SER A 149 50.22 11.52 -24.79
C SER A 149 51.47 11.14 -23.99
N SER A 150 51.97 9.92 -24.21
CA SER A 150 53.32 9.56 -23.81
C SER A 150 54.28 10.31 -24.73
N GLN A 151 54.99 11.30 -24.18
CA GLN A 151 56.17 11.87 -24.80
C GLN A 151 57.33 10.93 -24.47
N ASP A 152 57.87 10.23 -25.47
CA ASP A 152 59.22 9.68 -25.40
C ASP A 152 60.07 10.38 -26.46
N THR A 153 60.82 11.37 -25.98
CA THR A 153 61.87 12.11 -26.68
C THR A 153 63.14 11.26 -26.80
N LEU A 154 63.61 11.12 -28.05
CA LEU A 154 65.01 11.08 -28.54
C LEU A 154 66.12 10.66 -27.55
N PHE A 155 66.80 9.54 -27.84
CA PHE A 155 68.25 9.47 -28.10
C PHE A 155 68.63 8.12 -28.75
#